data_AF-A0A5M4B7J5-F1
#
_entry.id   AF-A0A5M4B7J5-F1
#
_cell.length_a   1.000
_cell.length_b   1.000
_cell.length_c   1.000
_cell.angle_alpha   90.00
_cell.angle_beta   90.00
_cell.angle_gamma   90.00
#
_symmetry.space_group_name_H-M   'P 1'
#
loop_
_entity.id
_entity.type
_entity.pdbx_description
1 polymer ?
#
loop_
_entity_poly.entity_id
_entity_poly.type
_entity_poly.pdbx_seq_one_letter_code
_entity_poly.pdbx_strand_id
1 'polypeptide(L)'
;MQWILAIIGYLFFKLPGAVMGFILGLFLKNSQINIGGSTFRPTFQNHQNQSASPADFEVNLLSLCSLVIKANGQVSQAELDFVRIRFVEMYGKERANAVFRTFNELVKGREISAFRVSTYLKTRTPYETRLQIIHFLFGIAKADGIVSDSEIQQIHEIARYFQISYSDFESIKAMFVHNQTESIRDAYTILEINRNASNAEVKKAYREMAKKYHPDRVITQDEAIKKGAEEKFKQVQKAYEQILKERGI
;
A
#
# COMPACT_ATOMS: atom_id res chain seq x y z
N MET A 1 -27.38 41.23 1.16
CA MET A 1 -27.48 39.76 1.00
C MET A 1 -26.14 39.01 1.07
N GLN A 2 -25.01 39.64 1.45
CA GLN A 2 -23.69 38.97 1.46
C GLN A 2 -23.31 38.33 2.81
N TRP A 3 -24.01 38.63 3.91
CA TRP A 3 -23.68 38.13 5.24
C TRP A 3 -24.44 36.85 5.65
N ILE A 4 -25.52 36.49 4.94
CA ILE A 4 -26.32 35.29 5.22
C ILE A 4 -25.61 34.03 4.72
N LEU A 5 -24.86 34.12 3.60
CA LEU A 5 -24.02 33.02 3.10
C LEU A 5 -22.77 32.77 3.95
N ALA A 6 -22.25 33.78 4.64
CA ALA A 6 -21.10 33.63 5.55
C ALA A 6 -21.49 32.89 6.85
N ILE A 7 -22.71 33.10 7.35
CA ILE A 7 -23.23 32.41 8.55
C ILE A 7 -23.61 30.96 8.22
N ILE A 8 -24.17 30.69 7.03
CA ILE A 8 -24.45 29.34 6.54
C ILE A 8 -23.15 28.56 6.22
N GLY A 9 -22.12 29.24 5.70
CA GLY A 9 -20.79 28.67 5.50
C GLY A 9 -20.06 28.32 6.81
N TYR A 10 -20.20 29.14 7.85
CA TYR A 10 -19.57 28.89 9.16
C TYR A 10 -20.23 27.74 9.94
N LEU A 11 -21.54 27.47 9.74
CA LEU A 11 -22.26 26.38 10.39
C LEU A 11 -22.07 25.01 9.71
N PHE A 12 -21.65 24.95 8.44
CA PHE A 12 -21.55 23.69 7.68
C PHE A 12 -20.13 23.24 7.29
N PHE A 13 -19.12 24.12 7.29
CA PHE A 13 -17.76 23.73 6.87
C PHE A 13 -16.67 24.24 7.83
N LYS A 14 -16.35 23.43 8.84
CA LYS A 14 -15.05 23.48 9.49
C LYS A 14 -13.99 22.89 8.52
N LEU A 15 -13.25 23.78 7.86
CA LEU A 15 -11.86 23.70 7.32
C LEU A 15 -11.32 22.30 6.92
N PRO A 16 -10.95 22.10 5.62
CA PRO A 16 -9.58 22.43 5.20
C PRO A 16 -9.43 22.89 3.71
N GLY A 17 -10.25 23.84 3.24
CA GLY A 17 -10.12 24.38 1.86
C GLY A 17 -8.95 25.34 1.64
N ALA A 18 -8.38 25.93 2.71
CA ALA A 18 -7.36 26.96 2.60
C ALA A 18 -5.92 26.42 2.41
N VAL A 19 -5.67 25.15 2.74
CA VAL A 19 -4.35 24.51 2.57
C VAL A 19 -4.13 24.06 1.13
N MET A 20 -5.19 23.63 0.43
CA MET A 20 -5.11 23.19 -0.98
C MET A 20 -4.89 24.35 -1.96
N GLY A 21 -5.42 25.55 -1.67
CA GLY A 21 -5.19 26.73 -2.51
C GLY A 21 -3.75 27.26 -2.46
N PHE A 22 -3.08 27.15 -1.31
CA PHE A 22 -1.70 27.58 -1.13
C PHE A 22 -0.69 26.62 -1.81
N ILE A 23 -0.98 25.31 -1.81
CA ILE A 23 -0.11 24.29 -2.43
C ILE A 23 -0.24 24.26 -3.96
N LEU A 24 -1.45 24.47 -4.51
CA LEU A 24 -1.65 24.63 -5.98
C LEU A 24 -1.05 25.95 -6.50
N GLY A 25 -1.08 27.03 -5.70
CA GLY A 25 -0.45 28.31 -6.04
C GLY A 25 1.08 28.26 -6.06
N LEU A 26 1.71 27.34 -5.31
CA LEU A 26 3.16 27.13 -5.31
C LEU A 26 3.65 26.31 -6.53
N PHE A 27 2.78 25.52 -7.16
CA PHE A 27 3.14 24.68 -8.31
C PHE A 27 3.10 25.40 -9.67
N LEU A 28 2.55 26.62 -9.75
CA LEU A 28 2.58 27.48 -10.95
C LEU A 28 3.76 28.48 -10.96
N LYS A 29 4.57 28.54 -9.90
CA LYS A 29 5.64 29.55 -9.74
C LYS A 29 7.03 29.05 -10.15
N ASN A 30 7.10 28.14 -11.12
CA ASN A 30 8.36 27.79 -11.81
C ASN A 30 8.32 28.04 -13.33
N SER A 31 7.40 28.90 -13.77
CA SER A 31 7.52 29.64 -15.02
C SER A 31 7.74 31.11 -14.66
N GLN A 32 8.96 31.61 -14.85
CA GLN A 32 9.17 33.05 -14.96
C GLN A 32 8.45 33.52 -16.23
N ILE A 33 7.24 34.05 -16.08
CA ILE A 33 6.70 35.03 -17.01
C ILE A 33 6.79 36.37 -16.29
N ASN A 34 7.71 37.21 -16.73
CA ASN A 34 7.51 38.64 -16.71
C ASN A 34 7.14 39.06 -18.14
N ILE A 35 6.15 39.93 -18.21
CA ILE A 35 5.35 40.27 -19.38
C ILE A 35 6.18 41.06 -20.40
N GLY A 36 6.23 40.60 -21.66
CA GLY A 36 6.73 41.40 -22.78
C GLY A 36 7.36 40.61 -23.95
N GLY A 37 6.55 40.32 -24.97
CA GLY A 37 6.92 40.14 -26.39
C GLY A 37 8.09 39.23 -26.80
N SER A 38 7.78 38.02 -27.26
CA SER A 38 8.30 37.41 -28.52
C SER A 38 7.98 35.91 -28.59
N THR A 39 7.62 35.44 -29.78
CA THR A 39 7.13 34.10 -30.13
C THR A 39 8.23 33.03 -30.11
N PHE A 40 7.96 31.84 -29.56
CA PHE A 40 8.78 30.64 -29.83
C PHE A 40 7.93 29.40 -30.14
N ARG A 41 8.29 28.71 -31.23
CA ARG A 41 7.68 27.47 -31.76
C ARG A 41 8.22 26.24 -31.01
N PRO A 42 7.44 25.17 -30.81
CA PRO A 42 7.92 24.01 -30.08
C PRO A 42 8.79 23.12 -30.98
N THR A 43 10.02 22.85 -30.56
CA THR A 43 10.84 21.77 -31.10
C THR A 43 10.48 20.50 -30.35
N PHE A 44 9.95 19.51 -31.07
CA PHE A 44 9.81 18.15 -30.56
C PHE A 44 11.20 17.57 -30.30
N GLN A 45 11.51 17.30 -29.03
CA GLN A 45 12.61 16.43 -28.66
C GLN A 45 12.16 15.43 -27.59
N ASN A 46 12.34 14.17 -27.98
CA ASN A 46 12.13 12.96 -27.21
C ASN A 46 13.21 12.88 -26.11
N HIS A 47 12.84 12.63 -24.85
CA HIS A 47 13.50 11.68 -23.91
C HIS A 47 12.90 11.74 -22.49
N GLN A 48 12.46 10.56 -22.04
CA GLN A 48 12.61 10.01 -20.67
C GLN A 48 12.35 10.92 -19.46
N ASN A 49 11.15 10.81 -18.90
CA ASN A 49 10.90 10.60 -17.46
C ASN A 49 9.39 10.64 -17.23
N GLN A 50 8.71 9.53 -17.51
CA GLN A 50 7.35 9.33 -17.01
C GLN A 50 7.47 8.69 -15.62
N SER A 51 7.44 9.53 -14.58
CA SER A 51 6.90 9.09 -13.30
C SER A 51 5.61 8.35 -13.59
N ALA A 52 5.43 7.16 -13.00
CA ALA A 52 4.17 6.44 -13.12
C ALA A 52 3.03 7.39 -12.76
N SER A 53 2.03 7.52 -13.63
CA SER A 53 0.83 8.22 -13.23
C SER A 53 0.29 7.49 -12.00
N PRO A 54 -0.17 8.19 -10.94
CA PRO A 54 -0.85 7.55 -9.83
C PRO A 54 -1.94 6.56 -10.26
N ALA A 55 -2.63 6.85 -11.37
CA ALA A 55 -3.59 5.95 -11.99
C ALA A 55 -2.99 4.62 -12.49
N ASP A 56 -1.76 4.63 -13.02
CA ASP A 56 -1.08 3.41 -13.46
C ASP A 56 -0.72 2.52 -12.27
N PHE A 57 -0.26 3.13 -11.18
CA PHE A 57 0.03 2.40 -9.95
C PHE A 57 -1.22 1.69 -9.41
N GLU A 58 -2.34 2.40 -9.31
CA GLU A 58 -3.62 1.90 -8.82
C GLU A 58 -4.13 0.71 -9.63
N VAL A 59 -4.07 0.79 -10.97
CA VAL A 59 -4.50 -0.29 -11.87
C VAL A 59 -3.57 -1.51 -11.77
N ASN A 60 -2.26 -1.30 -11.64
CA ASN A 60 -1.30 -2.38 -11.44
C ASN A 60 -1.47 -3.06 -10.07
N LEU A 61 -1.75 -2.29 -9.02
CA LEU A 61 -2.08 -2.84 -7.70
C LEU A 61 -3.34 -3.71 -7.77
N LEU A 62 -4.40 -3.21 -8.42
CA LEU A 62 -5.63 -3.97 -8.63
C LEU A 62 -5.39 -5.25 -9.46
N SER A 63 -4.45 -5.20 -10.41
CA SER A 63 -4.04 -6.37 -11.17
C SER A 63 -3.40 -7.45 -10.29
N LEU A 64 -2.53 -7.09 -9.35
CA LEU A 64 -1.99 -8.03 -8.37
C LEU A 64 -3.08 -8.61 -7.47
N CYS A 65 -4.04 -7.78 -7.02
CA CYS A 65 -5.18 -8.26 -6.24
C CYS A 65 -5.95 -9.34 -7.00
N SER A 66 -6.24 -9.10 -8.27
CA SER A 66 -6.99 -10.05 -9.10
C SER A 66 -6.25 -11.36 -9.37
N LEU A 67 -4.90 -11.37 -9.34
CA LEU A 67 -4.12 -12.59 -9.45
C LEU A 67 -4.26 -13.44 -8.19
N VAL A 68 -4.21 -12.82 -7.00
CA VAL A 68 -4.37 -13.51 -5.72
C VAL A 68 -5.77 -14.11 -5.60
N ILE A 69 -6.81 -13.30 -5.84
CA ILE A 69 -8.23 -13.73 -5.78
C ILE A 69 -8.54 -14.90 -6.73
N LYS A 70 -7.80 -15.02 -7.84
CA LYS A 70 -8.00 -16.10 -8.82
C LYS A 70 -7.10 -17.31 -8.57
N ALA A 71 -6.17 -17.26 -7.62
CA ALA A 71 -5.14 -18.27 -7.46
C ALA A 71 -5.69 -19.66 -7.12
N ASN A 72 -6.73 -19.73 -6.30
CA ASN A 72 -7.41 -20.97 -5.90
C ASN A 72 -8.53 -21.39 -6.88
N GLY A 73 -8.78 -20.62 -7.95
CA GLY A 73 -9.85 -20.86 -8.92
C GLY A 73 -11.27 -20.54 -8.43
N GLN A 74 -11.45 -20.11 -7.18
CA GLN A 74 -12.73 -19.72 -6.60
C GLN A 74 -12.70 -18.26 -6.15
N VAL A 75 -13.48 -17.41 -6.80
CA VAL A 75 -13.56 -15.99 -6.44
C VAL A 75 -14.57 -15.80 -5.31
N SER A 76 -14.11 -15.39 -4.13
CA SER A 76 -15.00 -15.08 -3.01
C SER A 76 -15.51 -13.64 -3.06
N GLN A 77 -16.80 -13.47 -2.74
CA GLN A 77 -17.39 -12.13 -2.63
C GLN A 77 -16.74 -11.30 -1.52
N ALA A 78 -16.29 -11.95 -0.45
CA ALA A 78 -15.62 -11.29 0.67
C ALA A 78 -14.30 -10.62 0.25
N GLU A 79 -13.50 -11.28 -0.60
CA GLU A 79 -12.26 -10.73 -1.13
C GLU A 79 -12.52 -9.54 -2.07
N LEU A 80 -13.51 -9.68 -2.96
CA LEU A 80 -13.91 -8.60 -3.86
C LEU A 80 -14.39 -7.36 -3.10
N ASP A 81 -15.20 -7.57 -2.06
CA ASP A 81 -15.68 -6.49 -1.22
C ASP A 81 -14.56 -5.87 -0.38
N PHE A 82 -13.62 -6.66 0.13
CA PHE A 82 -12.43 -6.15 0.81
C PHE A 82 -11.63 -5.22 -0.10
N VAL A 83 -11.33 -5.65 -1.34
CA VAL A 83 -10.62 -4.81 -2.31
C VAL A 83 -11.41 -3.53 -2.59
N ARG A 84 -12.72 -3.64 -2.84
CA ARG A 84 -13.57 -2.48 -3.13
C ARG A 84 -13.57 -1.48 -1.98
N ILE A 85 -13.81 -1.94 -0.76
CA ILE A 85 -13.84 -1.10 0.45
C ILE A 85 -12.50 -0.40 0.61
N ARG A 86 -11.38 -1.11 0.49
CA ARG A 86 -10.06 -0.49 0.65
C ARG A 86 -9.74 0.52 -0.45
N PHE A 87 -10.02 0.23 -1.71
CA PHE A 87 -9.81 1.23 -2.78
C PHE A 87 -10.67 2.48 -2.58
N VAL A 88 -11.91 2.35 -2.12
CA VAL A 88 -12.77 3.50 -1.81
C VAL A 88 -12.22 4.29 -0.62
N GLU A 89 -11.76 3.60 0.43
CA GLU A 89 -11.17 4.25 1.61
C GLU A 89 -9.85 4.98 1.32
N MET A 90 -9.10 4.53 0.32
CA MET A 90 -7.76 5.05 -0.02
C MET A 90 -7.83 6.17 -1.06
N TYR A 91 -8.79 6.09 -1.99
CA TYR A 91 -8.83 6.97 -3.16
C TYR A 91 -10.13 7.76 -3.30
N GLY A 92 -11.15 7.45 -2.50
CA GLY A 92 -12.51 7.95 -2.66
C GLY A 92 -13.31 7.16 -3.71
N LYS A 93 -14.64 7.27 -3.63
CA LYS A 93 -15.58 6.45 -4.41
C LYS A 93 -15.43 6.66 -5.92
N GLU A 94 -15.33 7.90 -6.37
CA GLU A 94 -15.27 8.26 -7.79
C GLU A 94 -14.00 7.72 -8.44
N ARG A 95 -12.84 7.90 -7.78
CA ARG A 95 -11.53 7.46 -8.28
C ARG A 95 -11.41 5.95 -8.26
N ALA A 96 -11.81 5.29 -7.17
CA ALA A 96 -11.85 3.83 -7.09
C ALA A 96 -12.67 3.23 -8.25
N ASN A 97 -13.87 3.77 -8.52
CA ASN A 97 -14.69 3.33 -9.64
C ASN A 97 -14.03 3.53 -11.00
N ALA A 98 -13.26 4.62 -11.19
CA ALA A 98 -12.49 4.82 -12.41
C ALA A 98 -11.41 3.75 -12.59
N VAL A 99 -10.66 3.43 -11.52
CA VAL A 99 -9.64 2.37 -11.52
C VAL A 99 -10.25 1.01 -11.89
N PHE A 100 -11.39 0.65 -11.28
CA PHE A 100 -12.09 -0.61 -11.60
C PHE A 100 -12.53 -0.69 -13.07
N ARG A 101 -13.02 0.41 -13.65
CA ARG A 101 -13.38 0.46 -15.07
C ARG A 101 -12.18 0.24 -15.97
N THR A 102 -11.10 0.99 -15.74
CA THR A 102 -9.85 0.86 -16.51
C THR A 102 -9.27 -0.53 -16.41
N PHE A 103 -9.26 -1.12 -15.20
CA PHE A 103 -8.84 -2.50 -15.01
C PHE A 103 -9.66 -3.50 -15.82
N ASN A 104 -10.99 -3.41 -15.76
CA ASN A 104 -11.86 -4.32 -16.52
C ASN A 104 -11.65 -4.21 -18.04
N GLU A 105 -11.41 -3.00 -18.55
CA GLU A 105 -11.09 -2.76 -19.97
C GLU A 105 -9.75 -3.40 -20.36
N LEU A 106 -8.72 -3.29 -19.51
CA LEU A 106 -7.39 -3.83 -19.78
C LEU A 106 -7.34 -5.37 -19.72
N VAL A 107 -8.15 -5.98 -18.87
CA VAL A 107 -8.19 -7.43 -18.66
C VAL A 107 -9.11 -8.13 -19.66
N LYS A 108 -9.97 -7.39 -20.38
CA LYS A 108 -10.89 -7.96 -21.37
C LYS A 108 -10.12 -8.71 -22.48
N GLY A 109 -10.12 -10.04 -22.39
CA GLY A 109 -9.46 -10.92 -23.36
C GLY A 109 -7.94 -11.01 -23.21
N ARG A 110 -7.38 -10.62 -22.05
CA ARG A 110 -5.92 -10.66 -21.80
C ARG A 110 -5.61 -11.33 -20.47
N GLU A 111 -4.54 -12.10 -20.45
CA GLU A 111 -3.99 -12.67 -19.23
C GLU A 111 -3.08 -11.66 -18.52
N ILE A 112 -3.24 -11.54 -17.21
CA ILE A 112 -2.42 -10.67 -16.37
C ILE A 112 -1.13 -11.44 -16.04
N SER A 113 0.02 -10.81 -16.28
CA SER A 113 1.31 -11.42 -15.94
C SER A 113 1.83 -10.86 -14.63
N ALA A 114 1.93 -11.71 -13.61
CA ALA A 114 2.53 -11.37 -12.32
C ALA A 114 3.93 -10.76 -12.51
N PHE A 115 4.78 -11.40 -13.34
CA PHE A 115 6.13 -10.91 -13.62
C PHE A 115 6.16 -9.47 -14.16
N ARG A 116 5.34 -9.15 -15.17
CA ARG A 116 5.33 -7.82 -15.79
C ARG A 116 4.85 -6.75 -14.81
N VAL A 117 3.73 -6.99 -14.14
CA VAL A 117 3.13 -6.06 -13.17
C VAL A 117 4.09 -5.84 -12.00
N SER A 118 4.64 -6.91 -11.43
CA SER A 118 5.57 -6.81 -10.31
C SER A 118 6.87 -6.10 -10.69
N THR A 119 7.42 -6.36 -11.87
CA THR A 119 8.64 -5.69 -12.34
C THR A 119 8.40 -4.20 -12.58
N TYR A 120 7.26 -3.85 -13.18
CA TYR A 120 6.85 -2.46 -13.37
C TYR A 120 6.80 -1.72 -12.02
N LEU A 121 6.06 -2.25 -11.05
CA LEU A 121 5.93 -1.64 -9.73
C LEU A 121 7.26 -1.60 -8.98
N LYS A 122 8.09 -2.64 -9.06
CA LYS A 122 9.40 -2.68 -8.39
C LYS A 122 10.30 -1.52 -8.79
N THR A 123 10.35 -1.20 -10.09
CA THR A 123 11.21 -0.11 -10.61
C THR A 123 10.76 1.29 -10.16
N ARG A 124 9.56 1.42 -9.60
CA ARG A 124 8.88 2.69 -9.31
C ARG A 124 8.49 2.87 -7.85
N THR A 125 8.81 1.89 -7.02
CA THR A 125 8.43 1.89 -5.60
C THR A 125 9.64 1.57 -4.73
N PRO A 126 9.78 2.23 -3.56
CA PRO A 126 10.79 1.87 -2.59
C PRO A 126 10.50 0.48 -2.00
N TYR A 127 11.51 -0.14 -1.38
CA TYR A 127 11.39 -1.49 -0.81
C TYR A 127 10.23 -1.57 0.18
N GLU A 128 10.08 -0.55 1.02
CA GLU A 128 9.05 -0.41 2.04
C GLU A 128 7.65 -0.45 1.44
N THR A 129 7.41 0.25 0.32
CA THR A 129 6.12 0.20 -0.40
C THR A 129 5.82 -1.21 -0.90
N ARG A 130 6.83 -1.96 -1.37
CA ARG A 130 6.62 -3.34 -1.84
C ARG A 130 6.22 -4.27 -0.70
N LEU A 131 6.77 -4.07 0.50
CA LEU A 131 6.33 -4.77 1.70
C LEU A 131 4.87 -4.47 2.05
N GLN A 132 4.41 -3.24 1.83
CA GLN A 132 3.01 -2.87 2.04
C GLN A 132 2.08 -3.51 1.00
N ILE A 133 2.52 -3.63 -0.26
CA ILE A 133 1.75 -4.35 -1.27
C ILE A 133 1.58 -5.81 -0.87
N ILE A 134 2.64 -6.49 -0.41
CA ILE A 134 2.52 -7.88 0.04
C ILE A 134 1.59 -8.02 1.26
N HIS A 135 1.71 -7.12 2.24
CA HIS A 135 0.80 -7.09 3.40
C HIS A 135 -0.66 -6.90 2.98
N PHE A 136 -0.91 -5.96 2.06
CA PHE A 136 -2.25 -5.73 1.51
C PHE A 136 -2.81 -6.95 0.77
N LEU A 137 -1.98 -7.66 -0.02
CA LEU A 137 -2.39 -8.88 -0.71
C LEU A 137 -2.77 -10.01 0.27
N PHE A 138 -2.04 -10.17 1.37
CA PHE A 138 -2.44 -11.10 2.43
C PHE A 138 -3.72 -10.66 3.16
N GLY A 139 -3.96 -9.35 3.29
CA GLY A 139 -5.22 -8.82 3.82
C GLY A 139 -6.43 -9.22 2.95
N ILE A 140 -6.27 -9.23 1.64
CA ILE A 140 -7.30 -9.71 0.70
C ILE A 140 -7.52 -11.21 0.89
N ALA A 141 -6.45 -12.01 0.86
CA ALA A 141 -6.53 -13.46 0.98
C ALA A 141 -7.09 -13.92 2.34
N LYS A 142 -7.04 -13.06 3.37
CA LYS A 142 -7.61 -13.35 4.69
C LYS A 142 -9.09 -12.94 4.81
N ALA A 143 -9.65 -12.24 3.81
CA ALA A 143 -10.96 -11.59 3.91
C ALA A 143 -12.12 -12.57 4.15
N ASP A 144 -12.02 -13.80 3.63
CA ASP A 144 -12.98 -14.88 3.84
C ASP A 144 -12.69 -15.75 5.08
N GLY A 145 -11.61 -15.44 5.80
CA GLY A 145 -11.21 -16.06 7.05
C GLY A 145 -10.08 -17.08 6.92
N ILE A 146 -9.76 -17.61 5.74
CA ILE A 146 -8.72 -18.64 5.56
C ILE A 146 -7.87 -18.31 4.34
N VAL A 147 -6.56 -18.15 4.55
CA VAL A 147 -5.61 -18.00 3.44
C VAL A 147 -5.25 -19.39 2.93
N SER A 148 -5.54 -19.68 1.66
CA SER A 148 -5.22 -20.95 1.02
C SER A 148 -3.75 -21.04 0.58
N ASP A 149 -3.25 -22.27 0.42
CA ASP A 149 -1.87 -22.51 -0.05
C ASP A 149 -1.63 -21.92 -1.45
N SER A 150 -2.64 -21.94 -2.32
CA SER A 150 -2.56 -21.36 -3.68
C SER A 150 -2.36 -19.84 -3.63
N GLU A 151 -3.06 -19.15 -2.72
CA GLU A 151 -2.87 -17.71 -2.52
C GLU A 151 -1.50 -17.40 -1.91
N ILE A 152 -1.05 -18.19 -0.92
CA ILE A 152 0.30 -18.06 -0.35
C ILE A 152 1.35 -18.20 -1.45
N GLN A 153 1.20 -19.21 -2.33
CA GLN A 153 2.11 -19.44 -3.44
C GLN A 153 2.09 -18.27 -4.44
N GLN A 154 0.91 -17.74 -4.78
CA GLN A 154 0.78 -16.60 -5.69
C GLN A 154 1.41 -15.32 -5.11
N ILE A 155 1.19 -15.04 -3.82
CA ILE A 155 1.77 -13.89 -3.12
C ILE A 155 3.30 -14.06 -2.98
N HIS A 156 3.77 -15.27 -2.69
CA HIS A 156 5.20 -15.58 -2.64
C HIS A 156 5.88 -15.34 -3.99
N GLU A 157 5.23 -15.73 -5.10
CA GLU A 157 5.74 -15.43 -6.43
C GLU A 157 5.86 -13.93 -6.71
N ILE A 158 4.82 -13.16 -6.36
CA ILE A 158 4.84 -11.69 -6.46
C ILE A 158 6.00 -11.10 -5.62
N ALA A 159 6.20 -11.62 -4.39
CA ALA A 159 7.27 -11.20 -3.50
C ALA A 159 8.67 -11.46 -4.10
N ARG A 160 8.87 -12.62 -4.76
CA ARG A 160 10.12 -12.92 -5.49
C ARG A 160 10.37 -11.92 -6.61
N TYR A 161 9.35 -11.55 -7.39
CA TYR A 161 9.49 -10.55 -8.44
C TYR A 161 9.78 -9.14 -7.91
N PHE A 162 9.23 -8.81 -6.73
CA PHE A 162 9.57 -7.60 -5.98
C PHE A 162 10.96 -7.62 -5.35
N GLN A 163 11.67 -8.75 -5.39
CA GLN A 163 12.94 -8.97 -4.70
C GLN A 163 12.83 -8.68 -3.20
N ILE A 164 11.71 -9.10 -2.60
CA ILE A 164 11.53 -9.08 -1.16
C ILE A 164 12.28 -10.27 -0.57
N SER A 165 12.98 -10.04 0.54
CA SER A 165 13.72 -11.09 1.24
C SER A 165 12.76 -12.18 1.76
N TYR A 166 13.26 -13.41 1.88
CA TYR A 166 12.43 -14.49 2.41
C TYR A 166 12.00 -14.22 3.87
N SER A 167 12.88 -13.63 4.70
CA SER A 167 12.53 -13.29 6.09
C SER A 167 11.42 -12.25 6.18
N ASP A 168 11.47 -11.24 5.30
CA ASP A 168 10.41 -10.23 5.18
C ASP A 168 9.06 -10.84 4.80
N PHE A 169 9.09 -11.74 3.81
CA PHE A 169 7.89 -12.42 3.35
C PHE A 169 7.30 -13.29 4.47
N GLU A 170 8.12 -14.08 5.16
CA GLU A 170 7.65 -14.93 6.28
C GLU A 170 7.13 -14.10 7.45
N SER A 171 7.78 -12.98 7.79
CA SER A 171 7.30 -12.02 8.80
C SER A 171 5.91 -11.47 8.44
N ILE A 172 5.69 -11.11 7.17
CA ILE A 172 4.36 -10.66 6.71
C ILE A 172 3.36 -11.82 6.70
N LYS A 173 3.74 -13.01 6.22
CA LYS A 173 2.82 -14.15 6.19
C LYS A 173 2.33 -14.51 7.59
N ALA A 174 3.23 -14.50 8.57
CA ALA A 174 2.93 -14.76 9.97
C ALA A 174 1.91 -13.76 10.55
N MET A 175 1.71 -12.59 9.96
CA MET A 175 0.68 -11.61 10.36
C MET A 175 -0.75 -12.03 10.01
N PHE A 176 -0.94 -12.97 9.06
CA PHE A 176 -2.26 -13.32 8.53
C PHE A 176 -2.59 -14.81 8.65
N VAL A 177 -1.56 -15.65 8.53
CA VAL A 177 -1.66 -17.11 8.59
C VAL A 177 -1.26 -17.55 10.00
N HIS A 178 -2.23 -17.54 10.92
CA HIS A 178 -2.04 -18.06 12.27
C HIS A 178 -2.90 -19.30 12.46
N ASN A 179 -2.28 -20.40 12.87
CA ASN A 179 -3.00 -21.50 13.50
C ASN A 179 -3.15 -21.18 14.99
N GLN A 180 -4.30 -21.47 15.59
CA GLN A 180 -4.66 -21.12 16.98
C GLN A 180 -3.63 -21.55 18.05
N THR A 181 -2.69 -22.44 17.71
CA THR A 181 -1.66 -23.01 18.58
C THR A 181 -0.27 -22.35 18.43
N GLU A 182 -0.04 -21.48 17.44
CA GLU A 182 1.31 -20.97 17.09
C GLU A 182 1.58 -19.49 17.41
N SER A 183 0.63 -18.80 18.06
CA SER A 183 0.66 -17.36 18.34
C SER A 183 2.00 -16.82 18.85
N ILE A 184 2.77 -17.58 19.64
CA ILE A 184 4.03 -17.10 20.18
C ILE A 184 5.20 -17.28 19.21
N ARG A 185 5.19 -18.35 18.40
CA ARG A 185 6.20 -18.56 17.34
C ARG A 185 6.05 -17.52 16.24
N ASP A 186 4.81 -17.18 15.92
CA ASP A 186 4.48 -16.12 14.96
C ASP A 186 5.02 -14.78 15.43
N ALA A 187 4.94 -14.48 16.73
CA ALA A 187 5.50 -13.25 17.28
C ALA A 187 7.02 -13.12 17.06
N TYR A 188 7.79 -14.20 17.25
CA TYR A 188 9.23 -14.21 16.95
C TYR A 188 9.50 -14.08 15.44
N THR A 189 8.68 -14.73 14.62
CA THR A 189 8.77 -14.68 13.15
C THR A 189 8.48 -13.28 12.62
N ILE A 190 7.46 -12.60 13.16
CA ILE A 190 7.12 -11.21 12.84
C ILE A 190 8.29 -10.27 13.13
N LEU A 191 9.00 -10.49 14.24
CA LEU A 191 10.20 -9.71 14.58
C LEU A 191 11.47 -10.18 13.87
N GLU A 192 11.37 -11.15 12.95
CA GLU A 192 12.49 -11.73 12.19
C GLU A 192 13.62 -12.26 13.12
N ILE A 193 13.27 -12.86 14.26
CA ILE A 193 14.23 -13.42 15.23
C ILE A 193 13.87 -14.85 15.64
N ASN A 194 14.86 -15.57 16.17
CA ASN A 194 14.64 -16.90 16.75
C ASN A 194 14.13 -16.79 18.20
N ARG A 195 13.33 -17.75 18.65
CA ARG A 195 12.86 -17.85 20.05
C ARG A 195 14.00 -17.90 21.07
N ASN A 196 15.19 -18.39 20.69
CA ASN A 196 16.38 -18.40 21.54
C ASN A 196 17.11 -17.04 21.66
N ALA A 197 16.65 -16.01 20.95
CA ALA A 197 17.25 -14.67 21.01
C ALA A 197 17.25 -14.13 22.44
N SER A 198 18.30 -13.42 22.83
CA SER A 198 18.40 -12.70 24.10
C SER A 198 17.39 -11.56 24.21
N ASN A 199 17.09 -11.11 25.43
CA ASN A 199 16.18 -9.98 25.65
C ASN A 199 16.68 -8.68 25.00
N ALA A 200 18.00 -8.51 24.92
CA ALA A 200 18.63 -7.39 24.21
C ALA A 200 18.36 -7.46 22.70
N GLU A 201 18.46 -8.65 22.10
CA GLU A 201 18.16 -8.88 20.69
C GLU A 201 16.69 -8.66 20.38
N VAL A 202 15.76 -9.10 21.24
CA VAL A 202 14.32 -8.84 21.07
C VAL A 202 14.04 -7.33 21.01
N LYS A 203 14.59 -6.55 21.96
CA LYS A 203 14.44 -5.09 22.00
C LYS A 203 15.08 -4.40 20.78
N LYS A 204 16.20 -4.93 20.29
CA LYS A 204 16.85 -4.43 19.08
C LYS A 204 15.99 -4.70 17.84
N ALA A 205 15.52 -5.93 17.67
CA ALA A 205 14.68 -6.34 16.56
C ALA A 205 13.39 -5.54 16.49
N TYR A 206 12.72 -5.33 17.63
CA TYR A 206 11.54 -4.46 17.70
C TYR A 206 11.82 -3.05 17.15
N ARG A 207 12.93 -2.41 17.57
CA ARG A 207 13.29 -1.06 17.09
C ARG A 207 13.58 -1.03 15.59
N GLU A 208 14.23 -2.08 15.07
CA GLU A 208 14.52 -2.21 13.64
C GLU A 208 13.25 -2.39 12.81
N MET A 209 12.33 -3.25 13.26
CA MET A 209 11.04 -3.48 12.59
C MET A 209 10.12 -2.26 12.70
N ALA A 210 10.03 -1.63 13.87
CA ALA A 210 9.31 -0.38 14.08
C ALA A 210 9.83 0.70 13.14
N LYS A 211 11.15 0.83 13.00
CA LYS A 211 11.76 1.75 12.04
C LYS A 211 11.40 1.36 10.61
N LYS A 212 11.51 0.09 10.21
CA LYS A 212 11.25 -0.40 8.85
C LYS A 212 9.81 -0.16 8.40
N TYR A 213 8.85 -0.31 9.31
CA TYR A 213 7.42 -0.24 9.03
C TYR A 213 6.74 1.05 9.51
N HIS A 214 7.51 2.02 9.98
CA HIS A 214 6.97 3.29 10.41
C HIS A 214 6.27 4.00 9.24
N PRO A 215 5.05 4.55 9.42
CA PRO A 215 4.33 5.25 8.35
C PRO A 215 5.15 6.41 7.75
N ASP A 216 5.97 7.10 8.56
CA ASP A 216 6.83 8.20 8.10
C ASP A 216 7.93 7.77 7.11
N ARG A 217 8.32 6.50 7.08
CA ARG A 217 9.31 6.00 6.10
C ARG A 217 8.70 5.67 4.76
N VAL A 218 7.38 5.61 4.69
CA VAL A 218 6.67 5.45 3.44
C VAL A 218 6.54 6.83 2.78
N ILE A 219 7.55 7.19 1.98
CA ILE A 219 7.57 8.44 1.20
C ILE A 219 6.63 8.29 0.01
N THR A 220 5.32 8.33 0.27
CA THR A 220 4.29 8.34 -0.76
C THR A 220 3.12 9.23 -0.34
N GLN A 221 2.50 9.87 -1.33
CA GLN A 221 1.24 10.60 -1.15
C GLN A 221 0.03 9.66 -1.16
N ASP A 222 0.25 8.36 -1.40
CA ASP A 222 -0.81 7.36 -1.43
C ASP A 222 -1.23 6.93 -0.01
N GLU A 223 -2.47 7.26 0.37
CA GLU A 223 -3.06 6.90 1.66
C GLU A 223 -3.15 5.38 1.86
N ALA A 224 -3.24 4.59 0.78
CA ALA A 224 -3.24 3.14 0.81
C ALA A 224 -2.02 2.57 1.52
N ILE A 225 -0.87 3.06 1.09
CA ILE A 225 0.41 2.54 1.52
C ILE A 225 0.69 3.01 2.96
N LYS A 226 0.20 4.19 3.35
CA LYS A 226 0.28 4.68 4.74
C LYS A 226 -0.58 3.86 5.70
N LYS A 227 -1.83 3.56 5.34
CA LYS A 227 -2.72 2.72 6.17
C LYS A 227 -2.16 1.31 6.35
N GLY A 228 -1.65 0.69 5.29
CA GLY A 228 -0.97 -0.62 5.38
C GLY A 228 0.22 -0.57 6.36
N ALA A 229 1.02 0.50 6.29
CA ALA A 229 2.16 0.67 7.19
C ALA A 229 1.74 0.80 8.66
N GLU A 230 0.67 1.55 8.94
CA GLU A 230 0.11 1.67 10.28
C GLU A 230 -0.40 0.32 10.82
N GLU A 231 -1.13 -0.45 10.02
CA GLU A 231 -1.63 -1.78 10.41
C GLU A 231 -0.46 -2.71 10.71
N LYS A 232 0.56 -2.73 9.85
CA LYS A 232 1.76 -3.53 10.06
C LYS A 232 2.52 -3.12 11.32
N PHE A 233 2.65 -1.83 11.58
CA PHE A 233 3.28 -1.31 12.79
C PHE A 233 2.57 -1.80 14.07
N LYS A 234 1.23 -1.77 14.09
CA LYS A 234 0.42 -2.30 15.20
C LYS A 234 0.68 -3.79 15.43
N GLN A 235 0.85 -4.57 14.37
CA GLN A 235 1.13 -6.00 14.49
C GLN A 235 2.54 -6.29 15.04
N VAL A 236 3.53 -5.50 14.62
CA VAL A 236 4.89 -5.55 15.19
C VAL A 236 4.87 -5.24 16.69
N GLN A 237 4.10 -4.23 17.10
CA GLN A 237 3.94 -3.89 18.51
C GLN A 237 3.29 -5.05 19.29
N LYS A 238 2.20 -5.61 18.78
CA LYS A 238 1.51 -6.75 19.40
C LYS A 238 2.42 -7.98 19.55
N ALA A 239 3.22 -8.29 18.52
CA ALA A 239 4.19 -9.38 18.58
C ALA A 239 5.23 -9.17 19.68
N TYR A 240 5.77 -7.95 19.78
CA TYR A 240 6.70 -7.59 20.84
C TYR A 240 6.07 -7.74 22.24
N GLU A 241 4.85 -7.24 22.43
CA GLU A 241 4.09 -7.39 23.70
C GLU A 241 3.86 -8.86 24.07
N GLN A 242 3.55 -9.73 23.11
CA GLN A 242 3.40 -11.17 23.35
C GLN A 242 4.70 -11.82 23.82
N ILE A 243 5.84 -11.47 23.22
CA ILE A 243 7.16 -11.98 23.62
C ILE A 243 7.53 -11.51 25.03
N LEU A 244 7.27 -10.24 25.35
CA LEU A 244 7.51 -9.72 26.71
C LEU A 244 6.71 -10.49 27.75
N LYS A 245 5.42 -10.72 27.47
CA LYS A 245 4.53 -11.50 28.34
C LYS A 245 4.99 -12.95 28.52
N GLU A 246 5.43 -13.62 27.46
CA GLU A 246 5.95 -14.99 27.54
C GLU A 246 7.21 -15.06 28.42
N ARG A 247 8.09 -14.05 28.30
CA ARG A 247 9.40 -14.02 28.97
C ARG A 247 9.37 -13.42 30.38
N GLY A 248 8.27 -12.79 30.78
CA GLY A 248 8.11 -12.15 32.09
C GLY A 248 9.01 -10.92 32.27
N ILE A 249 9.19 -10.12 31.22
CA ILE A 249 10.07 -8.93 31.19
C ILE A 249 9.35 -7.64 30.78
#